data_AF-A0A9Q4IIJ1-F1
#
_entry.id   AF-A0A9Q4IIJ1-F1
#
_cell.length_a   1.000
_cell.length_b   1.000
_cell.length_c   1.000
_cell.angle_alpha   90.00
_cell.angle_beta   90.00
_cell.angle_gamma   90.00
#
_symmetry.space_group_name_H-M   'P 1'
#
loop_
_entity.id
_entity.type
_entity.pdbx_description
1 polymer ?
#
loop_
_entity_poly.entity_id
_entity_poly.type
_entity_poly.pdbx_seq_one_letter_code
_entity_poly.pdbx_strand_id
1 'polypeptide(L)'
;MKVFKFDVDEEFAKQHNEMVRDTRSLVASGIAIFVISLIVGVAVWFLVDPSSPWHWLGSFGAVLFGILMLVVALLIPRSVGKTQEIYDSNPLAPAIITERAGTTVTLTALVNLNVDPALPPRWAITSRVMQPLPNTSDKVGTKAPVAAVGAQRSARDQQHWQTITPMPIAWGTPDEAVVTSARKSIPQDQWSTLERARKKADLVERSKNSLVEL
;
A
#
# COMPACT_ATOMS: atom_id res chain seq x y z
N MET A 1 -19.46 4.28 3.91
CA MET A 1 -18.64 3.41 4.80
C MET A 1 -18.22 4.24 6.02
N LYS A 2 -17.95 3.63 7.17
CA LYS A 2 -17.56 4.37 8.39
C LYS A 2 -16.05 4.23 8.64
N VAL A 3 -15.43 5.30 9.11
CA VAL A 3 -14.06 5.26 9.63
C VAL A 3 -14.09 4.57 10.99
N PHE A 4 -13.17 3.62 11.19
CA PHE A 4 -12.99 2.95 12.47
C PHE A 4 -11.71 3.47 13.12
N LYS A 5 -11.86 4.05 14.32
CA LYS A 5 -10.75 4.65 15.06
C LYS A 5 -10.22 3.67 16.09
N PHE A 6 -8.90 3.55 16.15
CA PHE A 6 -8.17 2.79 17.15
C PHE A 6 -6.77 3.39 17.29
N ASP A 7 -6.11 3.10 18.41
CA ASP A 7 -4.75 3.54 18.64
C ASP A 7 -3.78 2.58 17.93
N VAL A 8 -3.00 3.13 17.01
CA VAL A 8 -2.00 2.37 16.26
C VAL A 8 -0.75 2.20 17.10
N ASP A 9 -0.33 0.97 17.28
CA ASP A 9 1.00 0.64 17.81
C ASP A 9 2.02 0.83 16.69
N GLU A 10 2.76 1.95 16.72
CA GLU A 10 3.74 2.28 15.70
C GLU A 10 4.91 1.29 15.63
N GLU A 11 5.35 0.73 16.75
CA GLU A 11 6.47 -0.22 16.78
C GLU A 11 6.05 -1.54 16.14
N PHE A 12 4.86 -2.02 16.50
CA PHE A 12 4.26 -3.19 15.90
C PHE A 12 4.00 -2.99 14.40
N ALA A 13 3.45 -1.84 14.01
CA ALA A 13 3.18 -1.51 12.63
C ALA A 13 4.47 -1.47 11.79
N LYS A 14 5.59 -0.96 12.31
CA LYS A 14 6.88 -0.99 11.59
C LYS A 14 7.37 -2.40 11.27
N GLN A 15 6.99 -3.40 12.06
CA GLN A 15 7.40 -4.80 11.87
C GLN A 15 6.45 -5.56 10.93
N HIS A 16 5.15 -5.32 11.02
CA HIS A 16 4.13 -6.12 10.34
C HIS A 16 3.46 -5.43 9.15
N ASN A 17 3.48 -4.11 9.09
CA ASN A 17 2.83 -3.36 8.02
C ASN A 17 3.71 -3.33 6.77
N GLU A 18 3.31 -4.11 5.77
CA GLU A 18 4.06 -4.18 4.51
C GLU A 18 4.13 -2.84 3.79
N MET A 19 3.09 -2.00 3.88
CA MET A 19 3.12 -0.67 3.25
C MET A 19 4.17 0.24 3.89
N VAL A 20 4.34 0.18 5.22
CA VAL A 20 5.40 0.91 5.94
C VAL A 20 6.78 0.35 5.57
N ARG A 21 6.91 -0.98 5.51
CA ARG A 21 8.16 -1.66 5.12
C ARG A 21 8.57 -1.32 3.69
N ASP A 22 7.64 -1.37 2.74
CA ASP A 22 7.87 -1.08 1.33
C ASP A 22 8.30 0.37 1.14
N THR A 23 7.64 1.30 1.84
CA THR A 23 8.03 2.73 1.86
C THR A 23 9.45 2.90 2.38
N ARG A 24 9.82 2.23 3.48
CA ARG A 24 11.18 2.30 4.04
C ARG A 24 12.23 1.71 3.09
N SER A 25 11.91 0.60 2.43
CA SER A 25 12.79 -0.05 1.44
C SER A 25 13.05 0.87 0.24
N LEU A 26 12.01 1.57 -0.24
CA LEU A 26 12.15 2.57 -1.30
C LEU A 26 13.09 3.72 -0.90
N VAL A 27 12.98 4.24 0.33
CA VAL A 27 13.89 5.27 0.85
C VAL A 27 15.32 4.75 0.90
N ALA A 28 15.53 3.55 1.46
CA ALA A 28 16.85 2.92 1.55
C ALA A 28 17.48 2.74 0.16
N SER A 29 16.67 2.32 -0.82
CA SER A 29 17.10 2.16 -2.22
C SER A 29 17.46 3.50 -2.86
N GLY A 30 16.68 4.56 -2.62
CA GLY A 30 17.00 5.91 -3.11
C GLY A 30 18.29 6.48 -2.51
N ILE A 31 18.54 6.25 -1.21
CA ILE A 31 19.80 6.63 -0.55
C ILE A 31 20.97 5.82 -1.12
N ALA A 32 20.80 4.51 -1.33
CA ALA A 32 21.83 3.67 -1.93
C ALA A 32 22.21 4.14 -3.34
N ILE A 33 21.21 4.46 -4.18
CA ILE A 33 21.43 5.02 -5.52
C ILE A 33 22.18 6.36 -5.42
N PHE A 34 21.80 7.25 -4.50
CA PHE A 34 22.54 8.50 -4.26
C PHE A 34 24.03 8.24 -3.98
N VAL A 35 24.35 7.33 -3.06
CA VAL A 35 25.74 7.00 -2.70
C VAL A 35 26.49 6.43 -3.91
N ILE A 36 25.87 5.50 -4.65
CA ILE A 36 26.47 4.91 -5.86
C ILE A 36 26.73 6.01 -6.91
N SER A 37 25.78 6.90 -7.13
CA SER A 37 25.92 7.99 -8.09
C SER A 37 27.05 8.96 -7.71
N LEU A 38 27.27 9.23 -6.43
CA LEU A 38 28.43 10.02 -5.98
C LEU A 38 29.75 9.30 -6.26
N ILE A 39 29.84 8.00 -5.96
CA ILE A 39 31.04 7.20 -6.22
C ILE A 39 31.35 7.20 -7.73
N VAL A 40 30.33 7.01 -8.58
CA VAL A 40 30.47 7.08 -10.04
C VAL A 40 30.92 8.47 -10.48
N GLY A 41 30.33 9.54 -9.94
CA GLY A 41 30.71 10.91 -10.28
C GLY A 41 32.18 11.22 -9.95
N VAL A 42 32.66 10.74 -8.80
CA VAL A 42 34.07 10.85 -8.38
C VAL A 42 34.97 9.97 -9.25
N ALA A 43 34.57 8.73 -9.53
CA ALA A 43 35.34 7.83 -10.37
C ALA A 43 35.51 8.40 -11.79
N VAL A 44 34.46 8.97 -12.39
CA VAL A 44 34.53 9.63 -13.70
C VAL A 44 35.50 10.81 -13.66
N TRP A 45 35.48 11.60 -12.59
CA TRP A 45 36.39 12.74 -12.44
C TRP A 45 37.87 12.32 -12.39
N PHE A 46 38.20 11.15 -11.84
CA PHE A 46 39.59 10.70 -11.74
C PHE A 46 40.05 9.79 -12.89
N LEU A 47 39.12 9.04 -13.51
CA LEU A 47 39.45 8.00 -14.49
C LEU A 47 39.24 8.40 -15.95
N VAL A 48 38.43 9.44 -16.21
CA VAL A 48 38.17 9.91 -17.57
C VAL A 48 39.09 11.06 -17.92
N ASP A 49 39.69 11.03 -19.10
CA ASP A 49 40.58 12.09 -19.56
C ASP A 49 39.92 13.47 -19.50
N PRO A 50 40.59 14.52 -18.96
CA PRO A 50 40.01 15.86 -18.84
C PRO A 50 39.62 16.52 -20.17
N SER A 51 40.22 16.09 -21.28
CA SER A 51 39.89 16.55 -22.63
C SER A 51 38.60 15.93 -23.18
N SER A 52 38.09 14.87 -22.56
CA SER A 52 36.87 14.20 -22.98
C SER A 52 35.63 14.98 -22.51
N PRO A 53 34.64 15.23 -23.39
CA PRO A 53 33.36 15.83 -23.00
C PRO A 53 32.62 15.06 -21.90
N TRP A 54 32.88 13.75 -21.78
CA TRP A 54 32.27 12.88 -20.77
C TRP A 54 32.79 13.11 -19.35
N HIS A 55 33.94 13.77 -19.19
CA HIS A 55 34.52 14.06 -17.88
C HIS A 55 33.59 14.97 -17.05
N TRP A 56 33.24 16.13 -17.59
CA TRP A 56 32.32 17.07 -16.94
C TRP A 56 30.89 16.54 -16.93
N LEU A 57 30.39 16.05 -18.07
CA LEU A 57 29.01 15.61 -18.19
C LEU A 57 28.71 14.39 -17.30
N GLY A 58 29.61 13.41 -17.28
CA GLY A 58 29.44 12.20 -16.48
C GLY A 58 29.59 12.47 -14.99
N SER A 59 30.56 13.31 -14.59
CA SER A 59 30.77 13.63 -13.17
C SER A 59 29.61 14.46 -12.60
N PHE A 60 29.30 15.62 -13.20
CA PHE A 60 28.21 16.47 -12.73
C PHE A 60 26.84 15.84 -12.92
N GLY A 61 26.63 15.14 -14.04
CA GLY A 61 25.38 14.43 -14.32
C GLY A 61 25.10 13.36 -13.27
N ALA A 62 26.10 12.54 -12.90
CA ALA A 62 25.94 11.52 -11.87
C ALA A 62 25.67 12.16 -10.49
N VAL A 63 26.41 13.19 -10.11
CA VAL A 63 26.20 13.89 -8.83
C VAL A 63 24.80 14.50 -8.76
N LEU A 64 24.37 15.21 -9.80
CA LEU A 64 23.05 15.84 -9.84
C LEU A 64 21.92 14.80 -9.81
N PHE A 65 22.07 13.70 -10.55
CA PHE A 65 21.12 12.58 -10.51
C PHE A 65 21.05 11.96 -9.12
N GLY A 66 22.18 11.76 -8.46
CA GLY A 66 22.22 11.28 -7.08
C GLY A 66 21.46 12.22 -6.13
N ILE A 67 21.72 13.53 -6.21
CA ILE A 67 21.02 14.54 -5.39
C ILE A 67 19.51 14.47 -5.64
N LEU A 68 19.09 14.36 -6.90
CA LEU A 68 17.67 14.21 -7.24
C LEU A 68 17.07 12.97 -6.59
N MET A 69 17.76 11.83 -6.63
CA MET A 69 17.32 10.58 -5.98
C MET A 69 17.22 10.71 -4.46
N LEU A 70 18.16 11.42 -3.83
CA LEU A 70 18.11 11.71 -2.40
C LEU A 70 16.89 12.58 -2.06
N VAL A 71 16.63 13.63 -2.84
CA VAL A 71 15.45 14.49 -2.64
C VAL A 71 14.17 13.67 -2.74
N VAL A 72 14.03 12.83 -3.78
CA VAL A 72 12.88 11.94 -3.95
C VAL A 72 12.75 10.99 -2.75
N ALA A 73 13.84 10.37 -2.30
CA ALA A 73 13.84 9.47 -1.14
C ALA A 73 13.37 10.16 0.15
N LEU A 74 13.70 11.44 0.35
CA LEU A 74 13.28 12.21 1.52
C LEU A 74 11.85 12.76 1.43
N LEU A 75 11.32 12.95 0.21
CA LEU A 75 9.96 13.45 -0.01
C LEU A 75 8.90 12.35 0.08
N ILE A 76 9.21 11.11 -0.36
CA ILE A 76 8.24 10.00 -0.37
C ILE A 76 7.61 9.76 1.02
N PRO A 77 8.37 9.60 2.13
CA PRO A 77 7.79 9.32 3.43
C PRO A 77 6.86 10.43 3.93
N ARG A 78 7.15 11.69 3.57
CA ARG A 78 6.31 12.83 3.94
C ARG A 78 4.95 12.80 3.23
N SER A 79 4.89 12.23 2.03
CA SER A 79 3.65 12.12 1.27
C SER A 79 2.73 10.99 1.73
N VAL A 80 3.25 10.00 2.46
CA VAL A 80 2.47 8.85 2.94
C VAL A 80 1.76 9.14 4.27
N GLY A 81 2.21 10.13 5.04
CA GLY A 81 1.60 10.50 6.32
C GLY A 81 1.94 9.53 7.47
N LYS A 82 1.47 9.83 8.68
CA LYS A 82 1.63 8.94 9.84
C LYS A 82 0.69 7.75 9.71
N THR A 83 1.11 6.57 10.16
CA THR A 83 0.27 5.36 10.10
C THR A 83 -1.10 5.55 10.78
N GLN A 84 -1.15 6.25 11.92
CA GLN A 84 -2.39 6.65 12.59
C GLN A 84 -3.32 7.45 11.68
N GLU A 85 -2.79 8.48 11.01
CA GLU A 85 -3.55 9.35 10.12
C GLU A 85 -4.11 8.59 8.91
N ILE A 86 -3.36 7.61 8.39
CA ILE A 86 -3.84 6.73 7.31
C ILE A 86 -5.06 5.92 7.79
N TYR A 87 -5.00 5.30 8.97
CA TYR A 87 -6.15 4.56 9.49
C TYR A 87 -7.35 5.47 9.83
N ASP A 88 -7.11 6.67 10.35
CA ASP A 88 -8.15 7.63 10.74
C ASP A 88 -8.81 8.36 9.57
N SER A 89 -8.17 8.40 8.40
CA SER A 89 -8.70 9.06 7.20
C SER A 89 -9.42 8.11 6.25
N ASN A 90 -9.24 6.79 6.42
CA ASN A 90 -9.73 5.80 5.45
C ASN A 90 -10.89 4.97 6.02
N PRO A 91 -11.92 4.68 5.20
CA PRO A 91 -13.08 3.94 5.65
C PRO A 91 -12.74 2.47 5.91
N LEU A 92 -13.42 1.90 6.91
CA LEU A 92 -13.36 0.48 7.20
C LEU A 92 -14.13 -0.32 6.15
N ALA A 93 -13.54 -1.44 5.73
CA ALA A 93 -14.03 -2.32 4.69
C ALA A 93 -13.86 -3.81 5.06
N PRO A 94 -14.72 -4.72 4.56
CA PRO A 94 -14.50 -6.14 4.73
C PRO A 94 -13.47 -6.67 3.75
N ALA A 95 -12.63 -7.59 4.22
CA ALA A 95 -11.77 -8.40 3.40
C ALA A 95 -11.80 -9.88 3.80
N ILE A 96 -11.55 -10.76 2.84
CA ILE A 96 -11.51 -12.21 3.02
C ILE A 96 -10.26 -12.76 2.34
N ILE A 97 -9.58 -13.70 3.01
CA ILE A 97 -8.50 -14.47 2.39
C ILE A 97 -9.10 -15.37 1.31
N THR A 98 -8.73 -15.16 0.06
CA THR A 98 -9.25 -15.91 -1.10
C THR A 98 -8.32 -17.01 -1.55
N GLU A 99 -7.03 -16.88 -1.29
CA GLU A 99 -6.00 -17.84 -1.70
C GLU A 99 -4.90 -17.90 -0.64
N ARG A 100 -4.27 -19.07 -0.50
CA ARG A 100 -3.05 -19.28 0.27
C ARG A 100 -2.03 -19.99 -0.60
N ALA A 101 -0.90 -19.34 -0.86
CA ALA A 101 0.15 -19.83 -1.74
C ALA A 101 1.48 -19.88 -0.98
N GLY A 102 1.84 -21.05 -0.43
CA GLY A 102 3.07 -21.23 0.33
C GLY A 102 3.13 -20.31 1.56
N THR A 103 4.00 -19.30 1.50
CA THR A 103 4.23 -18.32 2.57
C THR A 103 3.44 -17.02 2.41
N THR A 104 2.55 -16.92 1.43
CA THR A 104 1.72 -15.73 1.19
C THR A 104 0.23 -16.06 1.17
N VAL A 105 -0.58 -15.02 1.41
CA VAL A 105 -2.04 -15.06 1.32
C VAL A 105 -2.52 -13.97 0.37
N THR A 106 -3.56 -14.26 -0.40
CA THR A 106 -4.28 -13.25 -1.19
C THR A 106 -5.46 -12.76 -0.39
N LEU A 107 -5.46 -11.47 -0.05
CA LEU A 107 -6.54 -10.80 0.66
C LEU A 107 -7.39 -10.01 -0.32
N THR A 108 -8.66 -10.37 -0.47
CA THR A 108 -9.62 -9.68 -1.34
C THR A 108 -10.57 -8.83 -0.50
N ALA A 109 -10.64 -7.53 -0.78
CA ALA A 109 -11.47 -6.57 -0.08
C ALA A 109 -12.60 -6.05 -0.96
N LEU A 110 -13.75 -5.75 -0.34
CA LEU A 110 -14.84 -5.00 -0.95
C LEU A 110 -14.67 -3.52 -0.65
N VAL A 111 -14.67 -2.68 -1.66
CA VAL A 111 -14.35 -1.25 -1.53
C VAL A 111 -15.36 -0.39 -2.29
N ASN A 112 -15.52 0.86 -1.86
CA ASN A 112 -16.33 1.85 -2.57
C ASN A 112 -15.44 2.64 -3.53
N LEU A 113 -15.81 2.69 -4.82
CA LEU A 113 -15.09 3.46 -5.82
C LEU A 113 -15.30 4.97 -5.67
N ASN A 114 -16.38 5.43 -5.05
CA ASN A 114 -16.64 6.86 -4.95
C ASN A 114 -15.69 7.52 -3.95
N VAL A 115 -15.10 8.65 -4.35
CA VAL A 115 -14.31 9.51 -3.47
C VAL A 115 -15.22 10.17 -2.42
N ASP A 116 -16.41 10.63 -2.84
CA ASP A 116 -17.42 11.15 -1.93
C ASP A 116 -18.16 10.00 -1.21
N PRO A 117 -18.01 9.86 0.12
CA PRO A 117 -18.67 8.81 0.88
C PRO A 117 -20.18 9.04 1.08
N ALA A 118 -20.72 10.22 0.74
CA ALA A 118 -22.14 10.53 0.83
C ALA A 118 -22.96 9.97 -0.35
N LEU A 119 -22.31 9.68 -1.48
CA LEU A 119 -22.95 9.09 -2.64
C LEU A 119 -23.30 7.61 -2.40
N PRO A 120 -24.35 7.07 -3.06
CA PRO A 120 -24.62 5.63 -3.05
C PRO A 120 -23.37 4.84 -3.43
N PRO A 121 -22.97 3.82 -2.64
CA PRO A 121 -21.69 3.15 -2.82
C PRO A 121 -21.64 2.41 -4.15
N ARG A 122 -20.55 2.62 -4.90
CA ARG A 122 -20.23 1.88 -6.12
C ARG A 122 -19.23 0.80 -5.79
N TRP A 123 -19.71 -0.42 -5.65
CA TRP A 123 -18.92 -1.52 -5.11
C TRP A 123 -17.93 -2.08 -6.14
N ALA A 124 -16.70 -2.27 -5.68
CA ALA A 124 -15.67 -3.00 -6.40
C ALA A 124 -14.94 -3.94 -5.45
N ILE A 125 -14.19 -4.88 -6.02
CA ILE A 125 -13.22 -5.69 -5.29
C ILE A 125 -11.80 -5.40 -5.75
N THR A 126 -10.88 -5.55 -4.82
CA THR A 126 -9.44 -5.49 -5.06
C THR A 126 -8.74 -6.56 -4.23
N SER A 127 -7.71 -7.17 -4.78
CA SER A 127 -6.93 -8.22 -4.12
C SER A 127 -5.48 -7.81 -3.97
N ARG A 128 -4.90 -8.13 -2.82
CA ARG A 128 -3.48 -7.92 -2.55
C ARG A 128 -2.86 -9.21 -2.02
N VAL A 129 -1.74 -9.61 -2.61
CA VAL A 129 -0.88 -10.67 -2.08
C VAL A 129 -0.03 -10.08 -0.98
N MET A 130 0.02 -10.74 0.19
CA MET A 130 0.76 -10.28 1.36
C MET A 130 1.20 -11.46 2.24
N GLN A 131 2.05 -11.18 3.22
CA GLN A 131 2.37 -12.12 4.28
C GLN A 131 1.14 -12.43 5.17
N PRO A 132 1.10 -13.60 5.82
CA PRO A 132 0.05 -13.95 6.77
C PRO A 132 -0.14 -12.85 7.83
N LEU A 133 -1.40 -12.53 8.09
CA LEU A 133 -1.75 -11.49 9.04
C LEU A 133 -1.39 -11.92 10.47
N PRO A 134 -0.82 -11.03 11.29
CA PRO A 134 -0.57 -11.36 12.69
C PRO A 134 -1.90 -11.62 13.42
N ASN A 135 -1.87 -12.54 14.37
CA ASN A 135 -3.00 -12.91 15.24
C ASN A 135 -4.30 -13.23 14.47
N THR A 136 -4.18 -13.68 13.22
CA THR A 136 -5.31 -13.99 12.34
C THR A 136 -5.03 -15.30 11.59
N SER A 137 -6.04 -16.15 11.47
CA SER A 137 -5.94 -17.39 10.68
C SER A 137 -5.65 -17.08 9.21
N ASP A 138 -4.74 -17.85 8.62
CA ASP A 138 -4.31 -17.78 7.22
C ASP A 138 -5.12 -18.71 6.29
N LYS A 139 -6.18 -19.33 6.82
CA LYS A 139 -7.09 -20.20 6.04
C LYS A 139 -7.92 -19.39 5.06
N VAL A 140 -8.14 -19.94 3.86
CA VAL A 140 -9.08 -19.40 2.87
C VAL A 140 -10.47 -19.27 3.50
N GLY A 141 -11.10 -18.11 3.32
CA GLY A 141 -12.36 -17.75 3.92
C GLY A 141 -12.26 -17.00 5.25
N THR A 142 -11.05 -16.85 5.81
CA THR A 142 -10.87 -16.04 7.02
C THR A 142 -11.22 -14.58 6.74
N LYS A 143 -12.07 -14.00 7.60
CA LYS A 143 -12.52 -12.60 7.54
C LYS A 143 -11.52 -11.71 8.26
N ALA A 144 -11.03 -10.70 7.56
CA ALA A 144 -10.12 -9.69 8.10
C ALA A 144 -10.68 -8.28 7.82
N PRO A 145 -10.84 -7.44 8.85
CA PRO A 145 -11.19 -6.03 8.65
C PRO A 145 -9.98 -5.27 8.09
N VAL A 146 -10.23 -4.37 7.13
CA VAL A 146 -9.19 -3.54 6.50
C VAL A 146 -9.63 -2.08 6.44
N ALA A 147 -8.70 -1.14 6.48
CA ALA A 147 -8.90 0.21 5.99
C ALA A 147 -8.72 0.21 4.46
N ALA A 148 -9.65 0.82 3.73
CA ALA A 148 -9.59 0.94 2.28
C ALA A 148 -8.85 2.22 1.90
N VAL A 149 -7.53 2.14 1.70
CA VAL A 149 -6.68 3.29 1.44
C VAL A 149 -6.72 3.67 -0.04
N GLY A 150 -7.45 4.73 -0.36
CA GLY A 150 -7.60 5.25 -1.71
C GLY A 150 -6.34 5.98 -2.18
N ALA A 151 -5.97 5.78 -3.45
CA ALA A 151 -4.97 6.57 -4.14
C ALA A 151 -5.54 7.09 -5.47
N GLN A 152 -5.51 8.42 -5.62
CA GLN A 152 -5.97 9.09 -6.83
C GLN A 152 -4.78 9.25 -7.79
N ARG A 153 -4.90 8.69 -9.00
CA ARG A 153 -3.80 8.70 -9.99
C ARG A 153 -4.13 9.38 -11.32
N SER A 154 -5.33 9.95 -11.48
CA SER A 154 -5.63 10.70 -12.70
C SER A 154 -6.21 12.08 -12.44
N ALA A 155 -5.79 13.04 -13.27
CA ALA A 155 -6.39 14.36 -13.34
C ALA A 155 -7.78 14.35 -14.02
N ARG A 156 -8.12 13.28 -14.76
CA ARG A 156 -9.33 13.18 -15.58
C ARG A 156 -10.56 12.67 -14.82
N ASP A 157 -10.36 11.75 -13.87
CA ASP A 157 -11.42 11.25 -12.99
C ASP A 157 -11.02 11.51 -11.54
N GLN A 158 -11.65 12.54 -10.97
CA GLN A 158 -11.48 12.93 -9.57
C GLN A 158 -12.64 12.46 -8.69
N GLN A 159 -13.66 11.83 -9.29
CA GLN A 159 -14.85 11.37 -8.57
C GLN A 159 -14.72 9.92 -8.13
N HIS A 160 -13.87 9.13 -8.81
CA HIS A 160 -13.64 7.73 -8.49
C HIS A 160 -12.17 7.42 -8.16
N TRP A 161 -11.99 6.52 -7.21
CA TRP A 161 -10.70 5.94 -6.90
C TRP A 161 -10.22 5.02 -8.02
N GLN A 162 -8.99 5.24 -8.48
CA GLN A 162 -8.35 4.38 -9.49
C GLN A 162 -7.53 3.24 -8.89
N THR A 163 -7.15 3.37 -7.63
CA THR A 163 -6.45 2.34 -6.88
C THR A 163 -6.90 2.44 -5.43
N ILE A 164 -7.21 1.29 -4.82
CA ILE A 164 -7.53 1.20 -3.40
C ILE A 164 -6.69 0.07 -2.84
N THR A 165 -5.89 0.37 -1.83
CA THR A 165 -5.02 -0.58 -1.16
C THR A 165 -5.70 -1.03 0.14
N PRO A 166 -6.02 -2.32 0.29
CA PRO A 166 -6.55 -2.83 1.53
C PRO A 166 -5.43 -2.91 2.57
N MET A 167 -5.56 -2.17 3.66
CA MET A 167 -4.65 -2.20 4.81
C MET A 167 -5.32 -2.89 6.00
N PRO A 168 -4.96 -4.14 6.31
CA PRO A 168 -5.45 -4.87 7.49
C PRO A 168 -5.34 -4.05 8.78
N ILE A 169 -6.40 -4.06 9.59
CA ILE A 169 -6.36 -3.46 10.93
C ILE A 169 -5.34 -4.20 11.80
N ALA A 170 -5.17 -5.51 11.59
CA ALA A 170 -4.17 -6.34 12.27
C ALA A 170 -2.72 -5.89 12.00
N TRP A 171 -2.43 -5.03 11.03
CA TRP A 171 -1.09 -4.45 10.88
C TRP A 171 -0.86 -3.25 11.80
N GLY A 172 -1.92 -2.60 12.28
CA GLY A 172 -1.82 -1.42 13.13
C GLY A 172 -1.84 -1.72 14.62
N THR A 173 -2.20 -2.94 15.04
CA THR A 173 -2.31 -3.28 16.45
C THR A 173 -2.15 -4.79 16.69
N PRO A 174 -1.48 -5.21 17.76
CA PRO A 174 -1.46 -6.60 18.20
C PRO A 174 -2.77 -7.02 18.89
N ASP A 175 -3.62 -6.07 19.30
CA ASP A 175 -4.81 -6.36 20.10
C ASP A 175 -5.94 -7.01 19.29
N GLU A 176 -6.17 -8.29 19.56
CA GLU A 176 -7.25 -9.07 18.94
C GLU A 176 -8.65 -8.53 19.23
N ALA A 177 -8.84 -7.83 20.36
CA ALA A 177 -10.11 -7.20 20.71
C ALA A 177 -10.44 -6.05 19.76
N VAL A 178 -9.42 -5.24 19.40
CA VAL A 178 -9.57 -4.15 18.41
C VAL A 178 -9.92 -4.73 17.04
N VAL A 179 -9.20 -5.77 16.59
CA VAL A 179 -9.49 -6.43 15.30
C VAL A 179 -10.89 -7.04 15.31
N THR A 180 -11.31 -7.66 16.41
CA THR A 180 -12.65 -8.23 16.55
C THR A 180 -13.73 -7.14 16.55
N SER A 181 -13.48 -6.02 17.22
CA SER A 181 -14.37 -4.86 17.24
C SER A 181 -14.54 -4.25 15.84
N ALA A 182 -13.42 -4.05 15.12
CA ALA A 182 -13.43 -3.60 13.74
C ALA A 182 -14.26 -4.55 12.87
N ARG A 183 -14.03 -5.86 12.95
CA ARG A 183 -14.78 -6.87 12.19
C ARG A 183 -16.30 -6.79 12.45
N LYS A 184 -16.71 -6.60 13.69
CA LYS A 184 -18.13 -6.48 14.09
C LYS A 184 -18.77 -5.17 13.63
N SER A 185 -17.98 -4.10 13.47
CA SER A 185 -18.48 -2.80 13.04
C SER A 185 -18.81 -2.73 11.54
N ILE A 186 -18.31 -3.69 10.75
CA ILE A 186 -18.58 -3.77 9.31
C ILE A 186 -20.00 -4.33 9.08
N PRO A 187 -20.85 -3.64 8.30
CA PRO A 187 -22.20 -4.10 7.99
C PRO A 187 -22.24 -5.50 7.34
N GLN A 188 -23.23 -6.32 7.75
CA GLN A 188 -23.36 -7.71 7.31
C GLN A 188 -23.65 -7.86 5.81
N ASP A 189 -24.32 -6.89 5.20
CA ASP A 189 -24.57 -6.79 3.76
C ASP A 189 -23.27 -6.64 2.95
N GLN A 190 -22.25 -5.98 3.51
CA GLN A 190 -20.95 -5.87 2.86
C GLN A 190 -20.20 -7.20 2.92
N TRP A 191 -20.29 -7.92 4.05
CA TRP A 191 -19.73 -9.27 4.16
C TRP A 191 -20.38 -10.25 3.17
N SER A 192 -21.71 -10.22 3.04
CA SER A 192 -22.42 -11.10 2.12
C SER A 192 -22.14 -10.76 0.65
N THR A 193 -21.96 -9.47 0.33
CA THR A 193 -21.55 -9.02 -1.01
C THR A 193 -20.16 -9.51 -1.36
N LEU A 194 -19.19 -9.38 -0.46
CA LEU A 194 -17.84 -9.90 -0.66
C LEU A 194 -17.83 -11.43 -0.79
N GLU A 195 -18.60 -12.16 0.03
CA GLU A 195 -18.68 -13.62 -0.06
C GLU A 195 -19.25 -14.10 -1.40
N ARG A 196 -20.22 -13.37 -1.98
CA ARG A 196 -20.73 -13.66 -3.33
C ARG A 196 -19.69 -13.37 -4.40
N ALA A 197 -19.01 -12.24 -4.32
CA ALA A 197 -17.99 -11.83 -5.29
C ALA A 197 -16.81 -12.81 -5.33
N ARG A 198 -16.31 -13.23 -4.15
CA ARG A 198 -15.21 -14.20 -4.01
C ARG A 198 -15.46 -15.53 -4.72
N LYS A 199 -16.72 -15.97 -4.87
CA LYS A 199 -17.05 -17.24 -5.54
C LYS A 199 -16.81 -17.19 -7.06
N LYS A 200 -16.68 -15.99 -7.63
CA LYS A 200 -16.38 -15.77 -9.06
C LYS A 200 -14.87 -15.67 -9.25
N ALA A 201 -14.25 -16.78 -9.64
CA ALA A 201 -12.78 -16.89 -9.75
C ALA A 201 -12.19 -15.87 -10.74
N ASP A 202 -12.91 -15.57 -11.82
CA ASP A 202 -12.52 -14.56 -12.81
C ASP A 202 -12.42 -13.15 -12.20
N LEU A 203 -13.37 -12.77 -11.33
CA LEU A 203 -13.33 -11.49 -10.65
C LEU A 203 -12.16 -11.41 -9.68
N VAL A 204 -11.92 -12.47 -8.89
CA VAL A 204 -10.81 -12.51 -7.95
C VAL A 204 -9.47 -12.38 -8.69
N GLU A 205 -9.30 -13.11 -9.79
CA GLU A 205 -8.06 -13.05 -10.57
C GLU A 205 -7.82 -11.66 -11.17
N ARG A 206 -8.85 -11.07 -11.79
CA ARG A 206 -8.76 -9.69 -12.32
C ARG A 206 -8.48 -8.66 -11.22
N SER A 207 -9.00 -8.89 -10.02
CA SER A 207 -8.84 -7.98 -8.90
C SER A 207 -7.43 -7.95 -8.30
N LYS A 208 -6.56 -8.92 -8.63
CA LYS A 208 -5.14 -8.92 -8.24
C LYS A 208 -4.35 -7.78 -8.89
N ASN A 209 -4.76 -7.37 -10.09
CA ASN A 209 -4.05 -6.37 -10.90
C ASN A 209 -4.83 -5.06 -11.07
N SER A 210 -6.09 -5.01 -10.63
CA SER A 210 -6.98 -3.86 -10.89
C SER A 210 -8.12 -3.79 -9.88
N LEU A 211 -8.82 -2.65 -9.85
CA LEU A 211 -10.13 -2.55 -9.21
C LEU A 211 -11.19 -3.12 -10.16
N VAL A 212 -12.00 -4.06 -9.65
CA VAL A 212 -13.03 -4.73 -10.44
C VAL A 212 -14.39 -4.41 -9.86
N GLU A 213 -15.18 -3.62 -10.58
CA GLU A 213 -16.56 -3.29 -10.24
C GLU A 213 -17.45 -4.55 -10.24
N LEU A 214 -18.44 -4.58 -9.32
CA LEU A 214 -19.37 -5.71 -9.13
C LEU A 214 -20.69 -5.59 -9.88
#